data_AF-A0A6M6BF51-F1
#
_entry.id   AF-A0A6M6BF51-F1
#
_cell.length_a   1.000
_cell.length_b   1.000
_cell.length_c   1.000
_cell.angle_alpha   90.00
_cell.angle_beta   90.00
_cell.angle_gamma   90.00
#
_symmetry.space_group_name_H-M   'P 1'
#
loop_
_entity.id
_entity.type
_entity.pdbx_description
1 polymer ?
#
loop_
_entity_poly.entity_id
_entity_poly.type
_entity_poly.pdbx_seq_one_letter_code
_entity_poly.pdbx_strand_id
1 'polypeptide(L)'
;MLAIKRLVTILVMVFLLLALLILLSPAVRNSFANMAGSPESLFFTLFIAAVILLGLQLITENLDSVLLRREVTARESKINELKARLYDQQMEQQRLADRVPSTGARTGTTTIPDGYVTPTTPPSSTPYDPSGQPLT
;
A
#
# COMPACT_ATOMS: atom_id res chain seq x y z
N MET A 1 -4.21 -12.06 -4.51
CA MET A 1 -5.18 -10.98 -4.23
C MET A 1 -5.24 -9.96 -5.36
N LEU A 2 -4.13 -9.33 -5.75
CA LEU A 2 -4.13 -8.31 -6.81
C LEU A 2 -4.70 -8.79 -8.17
N ALA A 3 -4.31 -10.00 -8.63
CA ALA A 3 -4.82 -10.55 -9.88
C ALA A 3 -6.33 -10.84 -9.84
N ILE A 4 -6.83 -11.38 -8.72
CA ILE A 4 -8.26 -11.65 -8.51
C ILE A 4 -9.04 -10.33 -8.46
N LYS A 5 -8.58 -9.34 -7.67
CA LYS A 5 -9.18 -8.01 -7.60
C LYS A 5 -9.26 -7.35 -8.97
N ARG A 6 -8.17 -7.39 -9.75
CA ARG A 6 -8.14 -6.88 -11.12
C ARG A 6 -9.14 -7.60 -12.03
N LEU A 7 -9.20 -8.93 -11.96
CA LEU A 7 -10.14 -9.71 -12.75
C LEU A 7 -11.59 -9.33 -12.44
N VAL A 8 -11.98 -9.30 -11.15
CA VAL A 8 -13.35 -8.91 -10.75
C VAL A 8 -13.67 -7.49 -11.21
N THR A 9 -12.73 -6.56 -11.03
CA THR A 9 -12.92 -5.15 -11.45
C THR A 9 -13.09 -5.02 -12.97
N ILE A 10 -12.26 -5.72 -13.76
CA ILE A 10 -12.38 -5.73 -15.23
C ILE A 10 -13.74 -6.31 -15.64
N LEU A 11 -14.16 -7.41 -15.00
CA LEU A 11 -15.42 -8.08 -15.31
C LEU A 11 -16.62 -7.16 -15.01
N VAL A 12 -16.59 -6.44 -13.88
CA VAL A 12 -17.58 -5.41 -13.54
C VAL A 12 -17.59 -4.28 -14.57
N MET A 13 -16.42 -3.77 -14.97
CA MET A 13 -16.34 -2.68 -15.95
C MET A 13 -16.89 -3.09 -17.32
N VAL A 14 -16.54 -4.30 -17.79
CA VAL A 14 -17.09 -4.85 -19.04
C VAL A 14 -18.59 -5.03 -18.94
N PHE A 15 -19.09 -5.57 -17.82
CA PHE A 15 -20.52 -5.71 -17.58
C PHE A 15 -21.24 -4.36 -17.63
N LEU A 16 -20.71 -3.33 -16.97
CA LEU A 16 -21.29 -1.99 -16.98
C LEU A 16 -21.32 -1.38 -18.39
N LEU A 17 -20.26 -1.56 -19.18
CA LEU A 17 -20.23 -1.10 -20.57
C LEU A 17 -21.28 -1.81 -21.43
N LEU A 18 -21.42 -3.13 -21.29
CA LEU A 18 -22.45 -3.90 -22.00
C LEU A 18 -23.85 -3.50 -21.56
N ALA A 19 -24.09 -3.35 -20.26
CA ALA A 19 -25.36 -2.92 -19.70
C ALA A 19 -25.75 -1.52 -20.21
N LEU A 20 -24.80 -0.57 -20.23
CA LEU A 20 -25.02 0.77 -20.75
C LEU A 20 -25.32 0.76 -22.25
N LEU A 21 -24.59 -0.06 -23.03
CA LEU A 21 -24.82 -0.21 -24.46
C LEU A 21 -26.21 -0.78 -24.76
N ILE A 22 -26.65 -1.79 -24.01
CA ILE A 22 -28.00 -2.35 -24.10
C ILE A 22 -29.06 -1.30 -23.72
N LEU A 23 -28.77 -0.44 -22.73
CA LEU A 23 -29.72 0.58 -22.28
C LEU A 23 -29.87 1.72 -23.30
N LEU A 24 -28.77 2.16 -23.92
CA LEU A 24 -28.75 3.30 -24.84
C LEU A 24 -29.11 2.94 -26.28
N SER A 25 -28.81 1.72 -26.72
CA SER A 25 -29.02 1.30 -28.11
C SER A 25 -30.25 0.40 -28.25
N PRO A 26 -31.35 0.89 -28.87
CA PRO A 26 -32.56 0.09 -29.09
C PRO A 26 -32.29 -1.14 -29.97
N ALA A 27 -31.37 -1.02 -30.93
CA ALA A 27 -30.98 -2.12 -31.82
C ALA A 27 -30.34 -3.27 -31.02
N VAL A 28 -29.39 -2.93 -30.13
CA VAL A 28 -28.74 -3.91 -29.26
C VAL A 28 -29.74 -4.51 -28.28
N ARG A 29 -30.57 -3.67 -27.64
CA ARG A 29 -31.64 -4.12 -26.74
C ARG A 29 -32.57 -5.16 -27.39
N ASN A 30 -33.01 -4.91 -28.63
CA ASN A 30 -33.90 -5.84 -29.33
C ASN A 30 -33.21 -7.16 -29.66
N SER A 31 -31.95 -7.14 -30.09
CA SER A 31 -31.17 -8.37 -30.32
C SER A 31 -31.06 -9.23 -29.04
N PHE A 32 -30.75 -8.60 -27.90
CA PHE A 32 -30.64 -9.32 -26.63
C PHE A 32 -32.01 -9.73 -26.05
N ALA A 33 -33.05 -8.93 -26.22
CA ALA A 33 -34.40 -9.26 -25.75
C ALA A 33 -34.97 -10.47 -26.51
N ASN A 34 -34.70 -10.59 -27.81
CA ASN A 34 -35.08 -11.76 -28.60
C ASN A 34 -34.37 -13.03 -28.11
N MET A 35 -33.14 -12.92 -27.59
CA MET A 35 -32.41 -14.03 -26.99
C MET A 35 -32.93 -14.37 -25.58
N ALA A 36 -33.32 -13.36 -24.80
CA ALA A 36 -33.86 -13.53 -23.44
C ALA A 36 -35.35 -13.96 -23.42
N GLY A 37 -36.02 -13.96 -24.59
CA GLY A 37 -37.43 -14.30 -24.74
C GLY A 37 -38.39 -13.13 -24.50
N SER A 38 -38.06 -12.21 -23.57
CA SER A 38 -38.80 -10.97 -23.37
C SER A 38 -37.90 -9.82 -22.90
N PRO A 39 -38.32 -8.56 -23.08
CA PRO A 39 -37.58 -7.41 -22.53
C PRO A 39 -37.55 -7.40 -21.00
N GLU A 40 -38.60 -7.90 -20.34
CA GLU A 40 -38.70 -7.95 -18.88
C GLU A 40 -37.68 -8.93 -18.29
N SER A 41 -37.56 -10.13 -18.89
CA SER A 41 -36.58 -11.13 -18.46
C SER A 41 -35.15 -10.61 -18.62
N LEU A 42 -34.84 -9.91 -19.73
CA LEU A 42 -33.55 -9.27 -19.94
C LEU A 42 -33.19 -8.32 -18.80
N PHE A 43 -34.09 -7.39 -18.43
CA PHE A 43 -33.80 -6.42 -17.38
C PHE A 43 -33.69 -7.08 -16.01
N PHE A 44 -34.51 -8.09 -15.73
CA PHE A 44 -34.44 -8.84 -14.47
C PHE A 44 -33.12 -9.61 -14.37
N THR A 45 -32.67 -10.27 -15.45
CA THR A 45 -31.37 -10.95 -15.49
C THR A 45 -30.21 -9.96 -15.34
N LEU A 46 -30.26 -8.81 -16.03
CA LEU A 46 -29.25 -7.75 -15.86
C LEU A 46 -29.21 -7.23 -14.42
N PHE A 47 -30.38 -7.06 -13.78
CA PHE A 47 -30.46 -6.61 -12.40
C PHE A 47 -29.84 -7.62 -11.44
N ILE A 48 -30.19 -8.91 -11.55
CA ILE A 48 -29.60 -9.97 -10.72
C ILE A 48 -28.08 -10.04 -10.94
N ALA A 49 -27.64 -10.03 -12.21
CA ALA A 49 -26.22 -10.04 -12.53
C ALA A 49 -25.50 -8.82 -11.93
N ALA A 50 -26.11 -7.64 -11.99
CA ALA A 50 -25.57 -6.42 -11.39
C ALA A 50 -25.43 -6.57 -9.86
N VAL A 51 -26.45 -7.07 -9.17
CA VAL A 51 -26.41 -7.28 -7.71
C VAL A 51 -25.29 -8.24 -7.33
N ILE A 52 -25.16 -9.36 -8.04
CA ILE A 52 -24.10 -10.36 -7.78
C ILE A 52 -22.71 -9.77 -8.02
N LEU A 53 -22.50 -9.12 -9.16
CA LEU A 53 -21.20 -8.56 -9.52
C LEU A 53 -20.78 -7.41 -8.61
N LEU A 54 -21.72 -6.52 -8.27
CA LEU A 54 -21.44 -5.40 -7.37
C LEU A 54 -21.18 -5.89 -5.94
N GLY A 55 -21.93 -6.90 -5.48
CA GLY A 55 -21.68 -7.57 -4.20
C GLY A 55 -20.30 -8.22 -4.16
N LEU A 56 -19.93 -8.94 -5.22
CA LEU A 56 -18.60 -9.56 -5.32
C LEU A 56 -17.47 -8.52 -5.31
N GLN A 57 -17.65 -7.40 -6.04
CA GLN A 57 -16.69 -6.29 -6.02
C GLN A 57 -16.54 -5.73 -4.61
N LEU A 58 -17.65 -5.47 -3.92
CA LEU A 58 -17.63 -4.91 -2.57
C LEU A 58 -16.93 -5.84 -1.58
N ILE A 59 -17.22 -7.14 -1.60
CA ILE A 59 -16.55 -8.13 -0.76
C ILE A 59 -15.05 -8.14 -1.04
N THR A 60 -14.66 -8.13 -2.32
CA THR A 60 -13.26 -8.15 -2.74
C THR A 60 -12.49 -6.91 -2.26
N GLU A 61 -13.09 -5.71 -2.38
CA GLU A 61 -12.48 -4.45 -1.91
C GLU A 61 -12.38 -4.37 -0.39
N ASN A 62 -13.39 -4.88 0.33
CA ASN A 62 -13.34 -4.94 1.79
C ASN A 62 -12.28 -5.93 2.29
N LEU A 63 -12.17 -7.11 1.66
CA LEU A 63 -11.13 -8.09 1.99
C LEU A 63 -9.72 -7.52 1.77
N ASP A 64 -9.49 -6.82 0.65
CA ASP A 64 -8.20 -6.19 0.36
C ASP A 64 -7.82 -5.17 1.45
N SER A 65 -8.77 -4.32 1.85
CA SER A 65 -8.58 -3.32 2.91
C SER A 65 -8.26 -3.94 4.27
N VAL A 66 -8.95 -5.04 4.63
CA VAL A 66 -8.71 -5.75 5.89
C VAL A 66 -7.36 -6.46 5.89
N LEU A 67 -6.99 -7.09 4.77
CA LEU A 67 -5.70 -7.76 4.63
C LEU A 67 -4.54 -6.77 4.77
N LEU A 68 -4.62 -5.61 4.11
CA LEU A 68 -3.63 -4.55 4.24
C LEU A 68 -3.49 -4.05 5.68
N ARG A 69 -4.61 -3.78 6.37
CA ARG A 69 -4.58 -3.37 7.79
C ARG A 69 -3.89 -4.39 8.67
N ARG A 70 -4.19 -5.68 8.48
CA ARG A 70 -3.57 -6.76 9.24
C ARG A 70 -2.07 -6.86 8.99
N GLU A 71 -1.62 -6.73 7.74
CA GLU A 71 -0.19 -6.72 7.44
C GLU A 71 0.53 -5.53 8.07
N VAL A 72 -0.08 -4.34 8.06
CA VAL A 72 0.48 -3.14 8.70
C VAL A 72 0.63 -3.36 10.20
N THR A 73 -0.41 -3.82 10.91
CA THR A 73 -0.33 -4.09 12.34
C THR A 73 0.74 -5.14 12.67
N ALA A 74 0.89 -6.17 11.84
CA ALA A 74 1.93 -7.19 12.02
C ALA A 74 3.34 -6.65 11.77
N ARG A 75 3.51 -5.64 10.92
CA ARG A 75 4.80 -4.96 10.71
C ARG A 75 5.09 -3.99 11.86
N GLU A 76 4.09 -3.24 12.32
CA GLU A 76 4.22 -2.32 13.45
C GLU A 76 4.61 -3.03 14.75
N SER A 77 4.03 -4.20 15.04
CA SER A 77 4.40 -4.98 16.22
C SER A 77 5.85 -5.43 16.20
N LYS A 78 6.35 -5.90 15.05
CA LYS A 78 7.75 -6.28 14.86
C LYS A 78 8.70 -5.09 15.00
N ILE A 79 8.31 -3.93 14.46
CA ILE A 79 9.08 -2.70 14.62
C ILE A 79 9.17 -2.31 16.10
N ASN A 80 8.07 -2.43 16.85
CA ASN A 80 8.06 -2.13 18.27
C ASN A 80 8.96 -3.10 19.06
N GLU A 81 8.91 -4.39 18.73
CA GLU A 81 9.80 -5.40 19.34
C GLU A 81 11.28 -5.10 19.04
N LEU A 82 11.61 -4.77 17.80
CA LEU A 82 12.98 -4.41 17.40
C LEU A 82 13.46 -3.13 18.09
N LYS A 83 12.60 -2.14 18.23
CA LYS A 83 12.89 -0.92 18.98
C LYS A 83 13.15 -1.21 20.45
N ALA A 84 12.35 -2.07 21.08
CA ALA A 84 12.56 -2.50 22.45
C ALA A 84 13.91 -3.22 22.61
N ARG A 85 14.23 -4.16 21.71
CA ARG A 85 15.52 -4.86 21.71
C ARG A 85 16.71 -3.91 21.53
N LEU A 86 16.60 -2.90 20.67
CA LEU A 86 17.64 -1.89 20.49
C LEU A 86 17.81 -1.04 21.74
N TYR A 87 16.71 -0.64 22.37
CA TYR A 87 16.74 0.12 23.61
C TYR A 87 17.37 -0.69 24.75
N ASP A 88 17.00 -1.96 24.88
CA ASP A 88 17.59 -2.89 25.86
C ASP A 88 19.10 -3.06 25.63
N GLN A 89 19.54 -3.19 24.37
CA GLN A 89 20.97 -3.26 24.03
C GLN A 89 21.72 -1.96 24.35
N GLN A 90 21.12 -0.79 24.08
CA GLN A 90 21.73 0.49 24.42
C GLN A 90 21.83 0.69 25.94
N MET A 91 20.79 0.31 26.69
CA MET A 91 20.82 0.35 28.16
C MET A 91 21.86 -0.60 28.74
N GLU A 92 21.99 -1.82 28.20
CA GLU A 92 23.02 -2.77 28.66
C GLU A 92 24.43 -2.27 28.36
N GLN A 93 24.65 -1.68 27.17
CA GLN A 93 25.94 -1.05 26.84
C GLN A 93 26.26 0.14 27.75
N GLN A 94 25.28 0.98 28.09
CA GLN A 94 25.46 2.08 29.05
C GLN A 94 25.77 1.55 30.45
N ARG A 95 25.08 0.51 30.92
CA ARG A 95 25.35 -0.12 32.22
C ARG A 95 26.73 -0.77 32.27
N LEU A 96 27.18 -1.39 31.19
CA LEU A 96 28.54 -1.93 31.08
C LEU A 96 29.59 -0.79 31.05
N ALA A 97 29.30 0.33 30.40
CA ALA A 97 30.16 1.52 30.43
C ALA A 97 30.26 2.15 31.83
N ASP A 98 29.16 2.18 32.59
CA ASP A 98 29.14 2.70 33.97
C ASP A 98 29.78 1.74 34.99
N ARG A 99 29.81 0.43 34.71
CA ARG A 99 30.36 -0.59 35.61
C ARG A 99 31.84 -0.86 35.40
N VAL A 100 32.44 -0.38 34.31
CA VAL A 100 33.90 -0.38 34.13
C VAL A 100 34.44 0.90 34.78
N PRO A 101 35.25 0.82 35.85
CA PRO A 101 35.97 1.98 36.34
C PRO A 101 36.84 2.49 35.20
N SER A 102 36.74 3.78 34.89
CA SER A 102 37.62 4.47 33.95
C SER A 102 39.09 4.25 34.37
N THR A 103 39.72 3.27 33.75
CA THR A 103 41.18 3.17 33.67
C THR A 103 41.55 2.94 32.21
N GLY A 104 41.98 4.03 31.58
CA GLY A 104 42.80 3.97 30.38
C GLY A 104 42.07 4.24 29.07
N ALA A 105 42.39 5.39 28.48
CA ALA A 105 42.15 5.69 27.08
C ALA A 105 42.47 4.49 26.17
N ARG A 106 41.55 4.16 25.25
CA ARG A 106 41.85 3.26 24.14
C ARG A 106 41.30 3.85 22.85
N THR A 107 42.19 4.49 22.11
CA THR A 107 42.02 4.85 20.71
C THR A 107 41.74 3.57 19.92
N GLY A 108 40.48 3.34 19.55
CA GLY A 108 40.08 2.28 18.64
C GLY A 108 40.01 2.84 17.22
N THR A 109 40.92 2.39 16.35
CA THR A 109 40.85 2.65 14.92
C THR A 109 39.58 2.04 14.32
N THR A 110 38.69 2.86 13.77
CA THR A 110 37.56 2.40 12.97
C THR A 110 38.07 1.94 11.60
N THR A 111 38.14 0.63 11.37
CA THR A 111 38.28 0.07 10.02
C THR A 111 36.91 0.06 9.34
N ILE A 112 36.78 0.84 8.28
CA ILE A 112 35.60 0.89 7.41
C ILE A 112 35.61 -0.37 6.53
N PRO A 113 34.51 -1.14 6.42
CA PRO A 113 34.43 -2.29 5.51
C PRO A 113 34.50 -1.84 4.05
N ASP A 114 35.28 -2.55 3.22
CA ASP A 114 35.31 -2.31 1.77
C ASP A 114 33.92 -2.54 1.18
N GLY A 115 33.33 -1.47 0.62
CA GLY A 115 31.97 -1.45 0.06
C GLY A 115 31.00 -0.47 0.74
N TYR A 116 31.42 0.27 1.77
CA TYR A 116 30.59 1.32 2.36
C TYR A 116 30.50 2.54 1.42
N VAL A 117 29.36 2.68 0.74
CA VAL A 117 28.97 3.95 0.11
C VAL A 117 28.54 4.92 1.22
N THR A 118 29.31 5.98 1.40
CA THR A 118 28.96 7.10 2.27
C THR A 118 27.58 7.64 1.89
N PRO A 119 26.64 7.79 2.83
CA PRO A 119 25.40 8.51 2.56
C PRO A 119 25.75 9.96 2.20
N THR A 120 25.53 10.35 0.95
CA THR A 120 25.60 11.76 0.54
C THR A 120 24.53 12.51 1.32
N THR A 121 24.94 13.34 2.27
CA THR A 121 24.07 14.26 2.98
C THR A 121 23.30 15.08 1.96
N PRO A 122 21.95 15.13 2.02
CA PRO A 122 21.19 16.02 1.14
C PRO A 122 21.61 17.47 1.42
N PRO A 123 21.72 18.33 0.38
CA PRO A 123 22.13 19.72 0.58
C PRO A 123 21.16 20.42 1.52
N SER A 124 21.72 21.06 2.55
CA SER A 124 21.00 21.93 3.47
C SER A 124 20.26 23.01 2.67
N SER A 125 18.93 23.01 2.73
CA SER A 125 18.07 24.02 2.11
C SER A 125 18.06 25.27 2.99
N THR A 126 19.19 25.96 3.12
CA THR A 126 19.21 27.32 3.66
C THR A 126 18.93 28.26 2.48
N PRO A 127 17.85 29.07 2.49
CA PRO A 127 17.62 30.04 1.43
C PRO A 127 18.72 31.11 1.46
N TYR A 128 19.42 31.29 0.34
CA TYR A 128 20.40 32.37 0.15
C TYR A 128 19.76 33.47 -0.72
N ASP A 129 20.07 34.73 -0.42
CA ASP A 129 19.79 35.87 -1.32
C ASP A 129 20.57 35.70 -2.65
N PRO A 130 20.11 36.24 -3.80
CA PRO A 130 20.92 36.34 -5.03
C PRO A 130 22.35 36.89 -4.88
N SER A 131 22.71 37.55 -3.77
CA SER A 131 24.09 37.93 -3.43
C SER A 131 24.89 36.88 -2.63
N GLY A 132 24.31 35.70 -2.37
CA GLY A 132 24.99 34.54 -1.76
C GLY A 132 25.16 34.58 -0.24
N GLN A 133 24.40 35.41 0.48
CA GLN A 133 24.39 35.41 1.96
C GLN A 133 23.17 34.63 2.50
N PRO A 134 23.32 33.86 3.61
CA PRO A 134 22.21 33.15 4.22
C PRO A 134 21.22 34.16 4.81
N LEU A 135 19.94 34.01 4.49
CA LEU A 135 18.87 34.80 5.11
C LEU A 135 18.70 34.34 6.57
N THR A 136 19.12 35.16 7.52
CA THR A 136 18.91 34.95 8.97
C THR A 136 17.52 35.35 9.42
#